data_AF-A0AAW9KN66-F1
#
_entry.id   AF-A0AAW9KN66-F1
#
_cell.length_a   1.000
_cell.length_b   1.000
_cell.length_c   1.000
_cell.angle_alpha   90.00
_cell.angle_beta   90.00
_cell.angle_gamma   90.00
#
_symmetry.space_group_name_H-M   'P 1'
#
loop_
_entity.id
_entity.type
_entity.pdbx_description
1 polymer ?
#
loop_
_entity_poly.entity_id
_entity_poly.type
_entity_poly.pdbx_seq_one_letter_code
_entity_poly.pdbx_strand_id
1 'polypeptide(L)' 'SGTVAGAIEGTIQGVPSIAISQILSNKNKNTPLSFDLAQKIIQDLVQNIFTNGYPLKGRKLLNVNVPNCSLQEYKG' A
#
# COMPACT_ATOMS: atom_id res chain seq x y z
N SER A 1 -10.34 -10.07 3.36
CA SER A 1 -9.61 -9.50 2.21
C SER A 1 -8.46 -10.44 1.88
N GLY A 2 -8.42 -11.01 0.67
CA GLY A 2 -7.34 -11.91 0.25
C GLY A 2 -5.97 -11.23 0.23
N THR A 3 -5.92 -9.93 -0.10
CA THR A 3 -4.70 -9.12 -0.10
C THR A 3 -4.06 -9.05 1.29
N VAL A 4 -4.85 -8.76 2.32
CA VAL A 4 -4.36 -8.70 3.71
C VAL A 4 -3.99 -10.09 4.21
N ALA A 5 -4.75 -11.13 3.84
CA ALA A 5 -4.44 -12.51 4.20
C ALA A 5 -3.05 -12.94 3.69
N GLY A 6 -2.67 -12.58 2.46
CA GLY A 6 -1.31 -12.86 1.95
C GLY A 6 -0.21 -12.20 2.78
N ALA A 7 -0.40 -10.94 3.21
CA ALA A 7 0.56 -10.26 4.09
C ALA A 7 0.59 -10.85 5.50
N ILE A 8 -0.54 -11.36 6.00
CA ILE A 8 -0.61 -12.07 7.28
C ILE A 8 0.26 -13.33 7.23
N GLU A 9 0.17 -14.12 6.16
CA GLU A 9 0.96 -15.35 6.02
C GLU A 9 2.47 -15.05 6.06
N GLY A 10 2.95 -14.05 5.32
CA GLY A 10 4.36 -13.64 5.40
C GLY A 10 4.77 -13.18 6.81
N THR A 11 3.90 -12.41 7.48
CA THR A 11 4.13 -11.94 8.85
C THR A 11 4.20 -13.09 9.86
N ILE A 12 3.38 -14.14 9.70
CA ILE A 12 3.40 -15.34 10.56
C ILE A 12 4.74 -16.07 10.42
N GLN A 13 5.31 -16.12 9.21
CA GLN A 13 6.63 -16.72 8.93
C GLN A 13 7.81 -15.83 9.35
N GLY A 14 7.55 -14.68 9.99
CA GLY A 14 8.60 -13.75 10.43
C GLY A 14 9.14 -12.84 9.32
N VAL A 15 8.45 -12.77 8.18
CA VAL A 15 8.82 -11.88 7.06
C VAL A 15 8.02 -10.57 7.17
N PRO A 16 8.70 -9.41 7.25
CA PRO A 16 8.03 -8.11 7.15
C PRO A 16 7.16 -8.01 5.89
N SER A 17 5.88 -7.68 6.05
CA SER A 17 4.89 -7.78 4.96
C SER A 17 3.97 -6.56 4.88
N ILE A 18 3.66 -6.14 3.65
CA ILE A 18 2.78 -5.00 3.36
C ILE A 18 1.63 -5.49 2.47
N ALA A 19 0.40 -5.12 2.83
CA ALA A 19 -0.78 -5.25 1.97
C ALA A 19 -1.14 -3.87 1.39
N ILE A 20 -1.46 -3.81 0.11
CA ILE A 20 -1.72 -2.54 -0.60
C ILE A 20 -3.02 -2.68 -1.36
N SER A 21 -3.94 -1.74 -1.18
CA SER A 21 -5.21 -1.69 -1.89
C SER A 21 -5.45 -0.30 -2.48
N GLN A 22 -5.73 -0.22 -3.78
CA GLN A 22 -6.20 1.01 -4.41
C GLN A 22 -7.69 1.16 -4.15
N ILE A 23 -8.11 2.30 -3.60
CA ILE A 23 -9.52 2.66 -3.53
C ILE A 23 -9.96 3.01 -4.96
N LEU A 24 -11.01 2.35 -5.44
CA LEU A 24 -11.63 2.66 -6.72
C LEU A 24 -12.91 3.47 -6.47
N SER A 25 -13.02 4.64 -7.08
CA SER A 25 -14.27 5.42 -7.01
C SER A 25 -15.20 5.00 -8.14
N ASN A 26 -16.38 4.49 -7.78
CA ASN A 26 -17.41 4.07 -8.73
C ASN A 26 -18.19 5.25 -9.34
N LYS A 27 -17.80 6.50 -9.03
CA LYS A 27 -18.57 7.70 -9.38
C LYS A 27 -18.43 8.13 -10.85
N ASN A 28 -17.36 7.73 -11.54
CA ASN A 28 -17.16 8.09 -12.95
C ASN A 28 -16.57 6.90 -13.71
N LYS A 29 -17.41 6.20 -14.49
CA LYS A 29 -16.97 5.13 -15.41
C LYS A 29 -15.94 5.61 -16.46
N ASN A 30 -15.80 6.92 -16.61
CA ASN A 30 -14.90 7.56 -17.57
C ASN A 30 -13.59 8.07 -16.94
N THR A 31 -13.39 7.96 -15.62
CA THR A 31 -12.09 8.28 -15.04
C THR A 31 -11.15 7.11 -15.33
N PRO A 32 -10.05 7.31 -16.07
CA PRO A 32 -9.07 6.26 -16.30
C PRO A 32 -8.59 5.72 -14.96
N LEU A 33 -8.64 4.41 -14.79
CA LEU A 33 -8.04 3.73 -13.66
C LEU A 33 -6.52 3.90 -13.75
N SER A 34 -5.97 4.87 -13.03
CA SER A 34 -4.53 5.04 -12.87
C SER A 34 -4.09 4.46 -11.53
N PHE A 35 -2.94 3.79 -11.55
CA PHE A 35 -2.24 3.32 -10.37
C PHE A 35 -0.97 4.12 -10.08
N ASP A 36 -0.77 5.26 -10.75
CA ASP A 36 0.48 6.03 -10.67
C ASP A 36 0.74 6.52 -9.24
N LEU A 37 -0.30 6.97 -8.54
CA LEU A 37 -0.20 7.36 -7.14
C LEU A 37 0.17 6.17 -6.25
N ALA A 38 -0.46 5.01 -6.46
CA ALA A 38 -0.14 3.80 -5.71
C ALA A 38 1.30 3.34 -5.94
N GLN A 39 1.78 3.38 -7.19
CA GLN A 39 3.15 3.06 -7.55
C GLN A 39 4.16 4.00 -6.86
N LYS A 40 3.88 5.30 -6.87
CA LYS A 40 4.75 6.29 -6.21
C LYS A 40 4.81 6.07 -4.70
N ILE A 41 3.66 5.94 -4.04
CA ILE A 41 3.57 5.73 -2.59
C ILE A 41 4.29 4.43 -2.18
N ILE A 42 4.06 3.33 -2.91
CA ILE A 42 4.70 2.07 -2.52
C ILE A 42 6.20 2.08 -2.75
N GLN A 43 6.68 2.70 -3.83
CA GLN A 43 8.10 2.85 -4.09
C GLN A 43 8.77 3.62 -2.94
N ASP A 44 8.19 4.74 -2.53
CA ASP A 44 8.72 5.57 -1.45
C ASP A 44 8.69 4.83 -0.10
N LEU A 45 7.60 4.10 0.18
CA LEU A 45 7.45 3.31 1.41
C LEU A 45 8.48 2.17 1.49
N VAL A 46 8.64 1.39 0.41
CA VAL A 46 9.58 0.27 0.37
C VAL A 46 11.02 0.77 0.44
N GLN A 47 11.35 1.86 -0.26
CA GLN A 47 12.67 2.47 -0.19
C GLN A 47 12.98 2.95 1.24
N ASN A 48 12.03 3.58 1.91
CA ASN A 48 12.16 4.00 3.30
C ASN A 48 12.37 2.79 4.23
N ILE A 49 11.62 1.70 4.04
CA ILE A 49 11.80 0.46 4.82
C ILE A 49 13.19 -0.14 4.62
N PHE A 50 13.73 -0.14 3.41
CA PHE A 50 15.09 -0.63 3.16
C PHE A 50 16.16 0.27 3.77
N THR A 51 15.94 1.58 3.81
CA THR A 51 16.91 2.53 4.38
C THR A 51 16.85 2.58 5.90
N ASN A 52 15.66 2.62 6.49
CA ASN A 52 15.43 2.90 7.92
C ASN A 52 14.99 1.66 8.71
N GLY A 53 14.80 0.53 8.05
CA GLY A 53 14.27 -0.69 8.62
C GLY A 53 12.74 -0.72 8.63
N TYR A 54 12.19 -1.93 8.79
CA TYR A 54 10.75 -2.11 8.89
C TYR A 54 10.21 -1.52 10.20
N PRO A 55 9.18 -0.65 10.18
CA PRO A 55 8.82 0.16 11.35
C PRO A 55 8.06 -0.61 12.43
N LEU A 56 7.49 -1.77 12.11
CA LEU A 56 6.69 -2.56 13.04
C LEU A 56 7.50 -3.74 13.58
N LYS A 57 7.32 -4.04 14.86
CA LYS A 57 7.92 -5.19 15.53
C LYS A 57 6.89 -6.29 15.78
N GLY A 58 7.37 -7.53 15.86
CA GLY A 58 6.55 -8.71 16.12
C GLY A 58 5.64 -9.06 14.94
N ARG A 59 4.52 -9.73 15.22
CA ARG A 59 3.56 -10.17 14.20
C ARG A 59 2.62 -9.03 13.80
N LYS A 60 3.17 -7.97 13.20
CA LYS A 60 2.43 -6.80 12.72
C LYS A 60 2.78 -6.50 11.26
N LEU A 61 1.78 -6.12 10.48
CA LEU A 61 1.89 -5.79 9.06
C LEU A 61 1.40 -4.38 8.76
N LEU A 62 1.84 -3.81 7.64
CA LEU A 62 1.32 -2.56 7.12
C LEU A 62 0.16 -2.85 6.16
N ASN A 63 -1.01 -2.28 6.42
CA ASN A 63 -2.17 -2.36 5.53
C ASN A 63 -2.47 -0.96 4.95
N VAL A 64 -2.06 -0.74 3.70
CA VAL A 64 -2.05 0.56 3.04
C VAL A 64 -3.22 0.65 2.07
N ASN A 65 -4.01 1.72 2.19
CA ASN A 65 -5.08 2.04 1.25
C ASN A 65 -4.73 3.33 0.52
N VAL A 66 -4.66 3.27 -0.80
CA VAL A 66 -4.30 4.41 -1.64
C VAL A 66 -5.58 5.09 -2.14
N PRO A 67 -5.74 6.42 -1.96
CA PRO A 67 -6.92 7.13 -2.45
C PRO A 67 -6.96 7.19 -3.98
N ASN A 68 -8.15 7.35 -4.55
CA ASN A 68 -8.31 7.58 -5.98
C ASN A 68 -8.20 9.07 -6.32
N CYS A 69 -7.00 9.62 -6.27
CA CYS A 69 -6.73 11.01 -6.66
C CYS A 69 -5.42 11.12 -7.45
N SER A 70 -5.23 12.25 -8.12
CA SER A 70 -3.97 12.54 -8.80
C SER A 70 -2.82 12.77 -7.81
N LEU A 71 -1.58 12.73 -8.31
CA LEU A 71 -0.39 13.09 -7.54
C LEU A 71 -0.46 14.54 -7.01
N GLN A 72 -1.06 15.46 -7.78
CA GLN A 72 -1.21 16.86 -7.38
C GLN A 72 -2.22 17.05 -6.25
N GLU A 73 -3.22 16.18 -6.16
CA GLU A 73 -4.27 16.23 -5.12
C GLU A 73 -3.90 15.45 -3.86
N TYR A 74 -2.85 14.61 -3.94
CA TYR A 74 -2.38 13.82 -2.80
C TYR A 74 -1.71 14.73 -1.76
N LYS A 75 -2.11 14.58 -0.49
CA LYS A 75 -1.72 15.48 0.60
C LYS A 75 -0.68 14.90 1.57
N GLY A 76 -0.20 13.68 1.30
CA GLY A 76 0.57 12.89 2.26
C GLY A 76 -0.34 12.04 3.13
#